data_AF-A0A9D9V4W4-F1
#
_entry.id   AF-A0A9D9V4W4-F1
#
_cell.length_a   1.000
_cell.length_b   1.000
_cell.length_c   1.000
_cell.angle_alpha   90.00
_cell.angle_beta   90.00
_cell.angle_gamma   90.00
#
_symmetry.space_group_name_H-M   'P 1'
#
loop_
_entity.id
_entity.type
_entity.pdbx_description
1 polymer ?
#
loop_
_entity_poly.entity_id
_entity_poly.type
_entity_poly.pdbx_seq_one_letter_code
_entity_poly.pdbx_strand_id
1 'polypeptide(L)'
;MRKWFCQNQFSEIANDAKHLLEQADKLVSKYSDDQILFGKQSNGLIESLITNSNLTANHKSLIINAIYDAFEVHMTNLTNAETMVIETCLLAVASQSDYHKSKDSKQLFNAILLWTITFLHARLEMTVRDEPAIAYLFKRADGNLAKEDDLQSDYKKFMESNVAGTKIEVMNVGGGRADVYFQFSAERIVVEVKRDSKDCSFDALEKAYSSQAMDYQNISARLGFLLVLDQTDRDGAAMHISELVKSVELIRKGETQPRFLVIIKVPGERLRPSEQTKLAKKKG
;
A
#
# COMPACT_ATOMS: atom_id res chain seq x y z
N MET A 1 -27.67 -9.61 8.29
CA MET A 1 -28.32 -9.48 9.60
C MET A 1 -29.60 -8.64 9.55
N ARG A 2 -29.58 -7.35 9.14
CA ARG A 2 -30.81 -6.53 8.99
C ARG A 2 -31.88 -7.15 8.08
N LYS A 3 -31.47 -7.66 6.90
CA LYS A 3 -32.36 -8.37 5.96
C LYS A 3 -33.00 -9.64 6.56
N TRP A 4 -32.29 -10.32 7.45
CA TRP A 4 -32.78 -11.50 8.16
C TRP A 4 -33.76 -11.13 9.28
N PHE A 5 -33.49 -10.06 10.04
CA PHE A 5 -34.39 -9.54 11.08
C PHE A 5 -35.75 -9.11 10.50
N CYS A 6 -35.77 -8.41 9.36
CA CYS A 6 -37.01 -8.01 8.70
C CYS A 6 -37.93 -9.19 8.33
N GLN A 7 -37.35 -10.38 8.13
CA GLN A 7 -38.07 -11.58 7.71
C GLN A 7 -38.43 -12.51 8.89
N ASN A 8 -37.88 -12.27 10.09
CA ASN A 8 -37.98 -13.17 11.26
C ASN A 8 -38.37 -12.42 12.54
N GLN A 9 -39.23 -11.41 12.41
CA GLN A 9 -39.59 -10.48 13.49
C GLN A 9 -40.29 -11.14 14.69
N PHE A 10 -40.91 -12.30 14.48
CA PHE A 10 -41.62 -13.08 15.49
C PHE A 10 -40.81 -14.27 16.03
N SER A 11 -39.53 -14.35 15.69
CA SER A 11 -38.63 -15.39 16.20
C SER A 11 -38.27 -15.12 17.67
N GLU A 12 -38.08 -16.18 18.45
CA GLU A 12 -37.69 -16.08 19.87
C GLU A 12 -36.38 -15.30 20.07
N ILE A 13 -35.49 -15.30 19.07
CA ILE A 13 -34.20 -14.58 19.08
C ILE A 13 -34.28 -13.19 18.42
N ALA A 14 -35.46 -12.74 18.01
CA ALA A 14 -35.64 -11.45 17.33
C ALA A 14 -35.22 -10.28 18.24
N ASN A 15 -35.51 -10.35 19.55
CA ASN A 15 -35.12 -9.31 20.49
C ASN A 15 -33.60 -9.19 20.63
N ASP A 16 -32.88 -10.32 20.67
CA ASP A 16 -31.42 -10.33 20.73
C ASP A 16 -30.81 -9.80 19.44
N ALA A 17 -31.37 -10.18 18.28
CA ALA A 17 -30.94 -9.67 16.98
C ALA A 17 -31.19 -8.16 16.84
N LYS A 18 -32.30 -7.64 17.37
CA LYS A 18 -32.60 -6.21 17.41
C LYS A 18 -31.61 -5.46 18.30
N HIS A 19 -31.32 -5.99 19.47
CA HIS A 19 -30.38 -5.41 20.41
C HIS A 19 -28.95 -5.38 19.84
N LEU A 20 -28.51 -6.43 19.14
CA LEU A 20 -27.23 -6.46 18.43
C LEU A 20 -27.15 -5.43 17.29
N LEU A 21 -28.25 -5.23 16.55
CA LEU A 21 -28.32 -4.20 15.51
C LEU A 21 -28.27 -2.78 16.10
N GLU A 22 -28.97 -2.52 17.20
CA GLU A 22 -28.93 -1.23 17.91
C GLU A 22 -27.54 -0.94 18.50
N GLN A 23 -26.82 -1.96 18.97
CA GLN A 23 -25.44 -1.84 19.42
C GLN A 23 -24.48 -1.55 18.27
N ALA A 24 -24.62 -2.26 17.15
CA ALA A 24 -23.83 -2.02 15.94
C ALA A 24 -24.04 -0.59 15.43
N ASP A 25 -25.27 -0.09 15.44
CA ASP A 25 -25.61 1.26 14.97
C ASP A 25 -25.07 2.35 15.89
N LYS A 26 -25.08 2.14 17.21
CA LYS A 26 -24.44 3.02 18.19
C LYS A 26 -22.91 3.00 18.12
N LEU A 27 -22.31 1.86 17.78
CA LEU A 27 -20.87 1.76 17.56
C LEU A 27 -20.50 2.56 16.31
N VAL A 28 -21.20 2.34 15.19
CA VAL A 28 -20.96 3.06 13.93
C VAL A 28 -21.13 4.58 14.08
N SER A 29 -22.11 5.05 14.87
CA SER A 29 -22.28 6.50 15.08
C SER A 29 -21.22 7.11 16.01
N LYS A 30 -20.73 6.36 17.00
CA LYS A 30 -19.73 6.83 17.98
C LYS A 30 -18.31 6.93 17.42
N TYR A 31 -17.98 6.21 16.35
CA TYR A 31 -16.65 6.24 15.70
C TYR A 31 -16.50 7.32 14.62
N SER A 32 -17.53 8.16 14.40
CA SER A 32 -17.48 9.24 13.39
C SER A 32 -16.74 10.50 13.83
N ASP A 33 -16.49 10.66 15.13
CA ASP A 33 -15.77 11.80 15.69
C ASP A 33 -14.51 11.33 16.43
N ASP A 34 -13.38 11.94 16.07
CA ASP A 34 -12.02 11.80 16.64
C ASP A 34 -11.19 10.54 16.26
N GLN A 35 -10.00 10.78 15.69
CA GLN A 35 -8.70 10.51 16.35
C GLN A 35 -7.54 10.39 15.35
N ILE A 36 -6.44 11.03 15.72
CA ILE A 36 -5.23 11.30 14.96
C ILE A 36 -4.24 10.12 15.05
N LEU A 37 -3.49 9.86 13.98
CA LEU A 37 -2.37 8.91 13.95
C LEU A 37 -1.10 9.48 14.60
N PHE A 38 -0.57 8.70 15.54
CA PHE A 38 0.77 8.69 16.15
C PHE A 38 1.23 9.92 16.98
N GLY A 39 0.68 9.94 18.19
CA GLY A 39 1.28 10.45 19.43
C GLY A 39 0.69 9.59 20.57
N LYS A 40 0.94 9.87 21.85
CA LYS A 40 0.35 9.13 23.03
C LYS A 40 -1.19 8.88 22.99
N GLN A 41 -1.91 9.41 22.01
CA GLN A 41 -3.32 9.16 21.70
C GLN A 41 -3.60 8.06 20.65
N SER A 42 -2.60 7.49 19.95
CA SER A 42 -2.80 6.34 19.04
C SER A 42 -3.13 5.03 19.76
N ASN A 43 -3.04 5.04 21.09
CA ASN A 43 -3.49 3.97 21.97
C ASN A 43 -4.98 3.64 21.76
N GLY A 44 -5.80 4.63 21.38
CA GLY A 44 -7.26 4.49 21.37
C GLY A 44 -7.85 3.53 20.33
N LEU A 45 -7.21 3.26 19.18
CA LEU A 45 -7.83 2.47 18.10
C LEU A 45 -7.62 0.95 18.28
N ILE A 46 -6.39 0.55 18.62
CA ILE A 46 -6.08 -0.84 18.99
C ILE A 46 -6.68 -1.15 20.38
N GLU A 47 -6.58 -0.21 21.33
CA GLU A 47 -7.28 -0.38 22.62
C GLU A 47 -8.78 -0.42 22.44
N SER A 48 -9.42 0.37 21.58
CA SER A 48 -10.89 0.30 21.41
C SER A 48 -11.33 -0.98 20.70
N LEU A 49 -10.66 -1.41 19.63
CA LEU A 49 -10.96 -2.68 18.95
C LEU A 49 -10.84 -3.87 19.92
N ILE A 50 -9.81 -3.85 20.76
CA ILE A 50 -9.58 -4.92 21.73
C ILE A 50 -10.50 -4.74 22.95
N THR A 51 -10.79 -3.52 23.41
CA THR A 51 -11.71 -3.24 24.52
C THR A 51 -13.14 -3.63 24.20
N ASN A 52 -13.57 -3.51 22.94
CA ASN A 52 -14.89 -3.92 22.47
C ASN A 52 -14.98 -5.40 22.06
N SER A 53 -13.88 -6.15 22.16
CA SER A 53 -13.94 -7.61 22.01
C SER A 53 -14.51 -8.27 23.28
N ASN A 54 -15.08 -9.47 23.13
CA ASN A 54 -15.57 -10.30 24.23
C ASN A 54 -14.45 -10.92 25.09
N LEU A 55 -13.20 -10.46 24.93
CA LEU A 55 -12.06 -10.95 25.69
C LEU A 55 -12.10 -10.45 27.15
N THR A 56 -11.47 -11.21 28.06
CA THR A 56 -11.27 -10.75 29.44
C THR A 56 -10.24 -9.61 29.46
N ALA A 57 -10.26 -8.77 30.50
CA ALA A 57 -9.30 -7.66 30.62
C ALA A 57 -7.83 -8.12 30.55
N ASN A 58 -7.50 -9.28 31.11
CA ASN A 58 -6.16 -9.85 31.04
C ASN A 58 -5.79 -10.29 29.61
N HIS A 59 -6.69 -10.95 28.88
CA HIS A 59 -6.45 -11.32 27.48
C HIS A 59 -6.33 -10.10 26.56
N LYS A 60 -7.12 -9.04 26.83
CA LYS A 60 -7.05 -7.77 26.11
C LYS A 60 -5.67 -7.14 26.23
N SER A 61 -5.16 -7.01 27.45
CA SER A 61 -3.82 -6.45 27.71
C SER A 61 -2.70 -7.27 27.05
N LEU A 62 -2.76 -8.59 27.15
CA LEU A 62 -1.76 -9.48 26.52
C LEU A 62 -1.73 -9.36 25.00
N ILE A 63 -2.90 -9.29 24.34
CA ILE A 63 -2.97 -9.17 22.88
C ILE A 63 -2.53 -7.79 22.42
N ILE A 64 -2.91 -6.73 23.15
CA ILE A 64 -2.44 -5.35 22.87
C ILE A 64 -0.91 -5.32 22.91
N ASN A 65 -0.29 -5.86 23.96
CA ASN A 65 1.16 -5.88 24.09
C ASN A 65 1.82 -6.69 22.97
N ALA A 66 1.30 -7.88 22.65
CA ALA A 66 1.84 -8.69 21.55
C ALA A 66 1.77 -7.97 20.19
N ILE A 67 0.71 -7.19 19.94
CA ILE A 67 0.60 -6.36 18.72
C ILE A 67 1.63 -5.24 18.76
N TYR A 68 1.76 -4.52 19.88
CA TYR A 68 2.77 -3.46 20.02
C TYR A 68 4.18 -3.99 19.83
N ASP A 69 4.54 -5.09 20.49
CA ASP A 69 5.85 -5.72 20.37
C ASP A 69 6.13 -6.13 18.92
N ALA A 70 5.15 -6.70 18.21
CA ALA A 70 5.29 -7.07 16.81
C ALA A 70 5.53 -5.85 15.90
N PHE A 71 4.79 -4.75 16.11
CA PHE A 71 4.99 -3.50 15.38
C PHE A 71 6.31 -2.83 15.75
N GLU A 72 6.71 -2.84 17.02
CA GLU A 72 7.98 -2.27 17.48
C GLU A 72 9.17 -3.00 16.85
N VAL A 73 9.14 -4.33 16.82
CA VAL A 73 10.15 -5.14 16.12
C VAL A 73 10.17 -4.80 14.63
N HIS A 74 9.00 -4.69 13.99
CA HIS A 74 8.93 -4.32 12.58
C HIS A 74 9.53 -2.94 12.31
N MET A 75 9.15 -1.94 13.09
CA MET A 75 9.62 -0.56 12.94
C MET A 75 11.11 -0.41 13.26
N THR A 76 11.64 -1.18 14.21
CA THR A 76 13.08 -1.18 14.54
C THR A 76 13.92 -1.76 13.42
N ASN A 77 13.33 -2.62 12.58
CA ASN A 77 14.00 -3.20 11.42
C ASN A 77 13.98 -2.30 10.18
N LEU A 78 13.22 -1.19 10.18
CA LEU A 78 13.28 -0.23 9.09
C LEU A 78 14.66 0.43 9.05
N THR A 79 15.25 0.45 7.86
CA THR A 79 16.49 1.18 7.64
C THR A 79 16.27 2.70 7.72
N ASN A 80 17.34 3.44 7.98
CA ASN A 80 17.31 4.91 7.91
C ASN A 80 16.83 5.40 6.53
N ALA A 81 17.22 4.71 5.46
CA ALA A 81 16.84 5.07 4.11
C ALA A 81 15.33 4.89 3.86
N GLU A 82 14.72 3.79 4.33
CA GLU A 82 13.26 3.60 4.28
C GLU A 82 12.54 4.69 5.08
N THR A 83 13.01 4.97 6.29
CA THR A 83 12.41 5.99 7.17
C THR A 83 12.45 7.36 6.51
N MET A 84 13.58 7.76 5.93
CA MET A 84 13.74 9.05 5.23
C MET A 84 12.82 9.15 4.00
N VAL A 85 12.67 8.05 3.23
CA VAL A 85 11.76 8.03 2.06
C VAL A 85 10.31 8.19 2.50
N ILE A 86 9.89 7.46 3.55
CA ILE A 86 8.53 7.56 4.10
C ILE A 86 8.28 8.98 4.61
N GLU A 87 9.19 9.52 5.43
CA GLU A 87 9.08 10.87 5.98
C GLU A 87 8.97 11.92 4.88
N THR A 88 9.82 11.83 3.85
CA THR A 88 9.80 12.76 2.71
C THR A 88 8.44 12.73 2.00
N CYS A 89 7.86 11.55 1.76
CA CYS A 89 6.55 11.43 1.12
C CYS A 89 5.42 11.96 2.03
N LEU A 90 5.49 11.71 3.33
CA LEU A 90 4.51 12.19 4.31
C LEU A 90 4.54 13.72 4.46
N LEU A 91 5.73 14.32 4.43
CA LEU A 91 5.88 15.78 4.43
C LEU A 91 5.35 16.38 3.13
N ALA A 92 5.60 15.74 1.98
CA ALA A 92 5.12 16.22 0.69
C ALA A 92 3.58 16.18 0.57
N VAL A 93 2.92 15.15 1.14
CA VAL A 93 1.45 15.05 1.09
C VAL A 93 0.75 15.89 2.17
N ALA A 94 1.47 16.41 3.17
CA ALA A 94 0.89 17.05 4.35
C ALA A 94 0.01 18.28 4.02
N SER A 95 0.29 18.97 2.90
CA SER A 95 -0.50 20.12 2.43
C SER A 95 -1.73 19.74 1.62
N GLN A 96 -1.90 18.47 1.23
CA GLN A 96 -3.03 18.02 0.43
C GLN A 96 -4.34 18.04 1.21
N SER A 97 -5.36 18.68 0.64
CA SER A 97 -6.67 18.84 1.27
C SER A 97 -7.30 17.49 1.66
N ASP A 98 -7.26 16.51 0.78
CA ASP A 98 -7.93 15.22 1.03
C ASP A 98 -7.16 14.38 2.06
N TYR A 99 -5.84 14.53 2.13
CA TYR A 99 -5.00 13.95 3.18
C TYR A 99 -5.28 14.58 4.55
N HIS A 100 -5.44 15.89 4.61
CA HIS A 100 -5.64 16.59 5.88
C HIS A 100 -7.07 16.45 6.43
N LYS A 101 -8.09 16.50 5.56
CA LYS A 101 -9.50 16.57 5.97
C LYS A 101 -10.13 15.21 6.25
N SER A 102 -9.64 14.14 5.64
CA SER A 102 -10.19 12.78 5.83
C SER A 102 -9.21 11.92 6.63
N LYS A 103 -9.62 11.57 7.84
CA LYS A 103 -8.88 10.63 8.70
C LYS A 103 -8.69 9.28 8.00
N ASP A 104 -9.74 8.78 7.35
CA ASP A 104 -9.73 7.51 6.63
C ASP A 104 -8.77 7.56 5.43
N SER A 105 -8.78 8.65 4.64
CA SER A 105 -7.84 8.81 3.51
C SER A 105 -6.39 8.90 4.00
N LYS A 106 -6.14 9.63 5.09
CA LYS A 106 -4.82 9.70 5.74
C LYS A 106 -4.34 8.34 6.21
N GLN A 107 -5.19 7.59 6.92
CA GLN A 107 -4.87 6.27 7.45
C GLN A 107 -4.56 5.29 6.32
N LEU A 108 -5.42 5.24 5.31
CA LEU A 108 -5.26 4.37 4.17
C LEU A 108 -4.00 4.71 3.36
N PHE A 109 -3.76 6.00 3.09
CA PHE A 109 -2.56 6.45 2.39
C PHE A 109 -1.28 6.08 3.15
N ASN A 110 -1.22 6.36 4.45
CA ASN A 110 -0.05 6.06 5.27
C ASN A 110 0.25 4.56 5.30
N ALA A 111 -0.78 3.73 5.44
CA ALA A 111 -0.63 2.28 5.43
C ALA A 111 -0.10 1.79 4.07
N ILE A 112 -0.69 2.23 2.96
CA ILE A 112 -0.22 1.85 1.62
C ILE A 112 1.22 2.29 1.41
N LEU A 113 1.57 3.53 1.77
CA LEU A 113 2.93 4.04 1.66
C LEU A 113 3.93 3.17 2.43
N LEU A 114 3.70 2.94 3.73
CA LEU A 114 4.58 2.13 4.57
C LEU A 114 4.84 0.76 3.94
N TRP A 115 3.77 0.03 3.64
CA TRP A 115 3.89 -1.33 3.11
C TRP A 115 4.46 -1.38 1.68
N THR A 116 4.24 -0.34 0.87
CA THR A 116 4.88 -0.23 -0.45
C THR A 116 6.38 -0.02 -0.34
N ILE A 117 6.84 0.79 0.62
CA ILE A 117 8.27 1.00 0.86
C ILE A 117 8.92 -0.27 1.41
N THR A 118 8.26 -0.97 2.34
CA THR A 118 8.72 -2.27 2.84
C THR A 118 8.75 -3.33 1.73
N PHE A 119 7.75 -3.34 0.84
CA PHE A 119 7.76 -4.18 -0.36
C PHE A 119 8.98 -3.91 -1.22
N LEU A 120 9.24 -2.62 -1.53
CA LEU A 120 10.39 -2.23 -2.33
C LEU A 120 11.71 -2.67 -1.69
N HIS A 121 11.89 -2.42 -0.39
CA HIS A 121 13.06 -2.88 0.36
C HIS A 121 13.24 -4.41 0.24
N ALA A 122 12.19 -5.18 0.49
CA ALA A 122 12.25 -6.64 0.36
C ALA A 122 12.67 -7.09 -1.05
N ARG A 123 12.19 -6.41 -2.10
CA ARG A 123 12.57 -6.73 -3.49
C ARG A 123 13.97 -6.27 -3.88
N LEU A 124 14.53 -5.29 -3.17
CA LEU A 124 15.93 -4.92 -3.33
C LEU A 124 16.86 -5.97 -2.70
N GLU A 125 16.55 -6.45 -1.50
CA GLU A 125 17.38 -7.38 -0.74
C GLU A 125 17.30 -8.84 -1.22
N MET A 126 16.10 -9.30 -1.61
CA MET A 126 15.89 -10.71 -1.92
C MET A 126 16.67 -11.19 -3.15
N THR A 127 17.08 -12.46 -3.13
CA THR A 127 17.67 -13.16 -4.27
C THR A 127 16.74 -14.27 -4.77
N VAL A 128 16.85 -14.62 -6.06
CA VAL A 128 16.06 -15.72 -6.66
C VAL A 128 16.31 -17.07 -5.96
N ARG A 129 17.46 -17.24 -5.31
CA ARG A 129 17.75 -18.46 -4.55
C ARG A 129 16.83 -18.58 -3.34
N ASP A 130 16.52 -17.45 -2.71
CA ASP A 130 15.75 -17.38 -1.48
C ASP A 130 14.24 -17.35 -1.80
N GLU A 131 13.85 -16.67 -2.87
CA GLU A 131 12.46 -16.58 -3.33
C GLU A 131 12.38 -16.71 -4.87
N PRO A 132 12.02 -17.90 -5.40
CA PRO A 132 11.86 -18.11 -6.83
C PRO A 132 10.79 -17.20 -7.47
N ALA A 133 9.78 -16.77 -6.71
CA ALA A 133 8.70 -15.92 -7.24
C ALA A 133 9.19 -14.54 -7.70
N ILE A 134 10.33 -14.05 -7.20
CA ILE A 134 10.89 -12.76 -7.62
C ILE A 134 11.84 -12.86 -8.82
N ALA A 135 11.91 -14.02 -9.49
CA ALA A 135 12.77 -14.21 -10.66
C ALA A 135 12.51 -13.20 -11.79
N TYR A 136 11.32 -12.61 -11.85
CA TYR A 136 10.95 -11.58 -12.82
C TYR A 136 11.74 -10.26 -12.67
N LEU A 137 12.39 -10.02 -11.52
CA LEU A 137 13.23 -8.85 -11.29
C LEU A 137 14.64 -8.96 -11.88
N PHE A 138 15.01 -10.15 -12.37
CA PHE A 138 16.36 -10.43 -12.86
C PHE A 138 16.35 -10.68 -14.36
N LYS A 139 17.49 -10.38 -15.01
CA LYS A 139 17.67 -10.66 -16.43
C LYS A 139 17.40 -12.13 -16.71
N ARG A 140 16.54 -12.39 -17.69
CA ARG A 140 16.25 -13.74 -18.17
C ARG A 140 17.25 -14.13 -19.25
N ALA A 141 17.66 -15.40 -19.26
CA ALA A 141 18.64 -15.90 -20.23
C ALA A 141 18.12 -15.88 -21.67
N ASP A 142 16.80 -15.89 -21.85
CA ASP A 142 16.12 -15.78 -23.14
C ASP A 142 15.98 -14.33 -23.64
N GLY A 143 16.41 -13.34 -22.85
CA GLY A 143 16.30 -11.92 -23.18
C GLY A 143 14.87 -11.36 -23.12
N ASN A 144 13.89 -12.16 -22.70
CA ASN A 144 12.52 -11.69 -22.58
C ASN A 144 12.35 -10.85 -21.32
N LEU A 145 11.74 -9.67 -21.49
CA LEU A 145 11.38 -8.81 -20.38
C LEU A 145 10.21 -9.42 -19.59
N ALA A 146 10.28 -9.28 -18.27
CA ALA A 146 9.16 -9.59 -17.39
C ALA A 146 7.90 -8.78 -17.74
N LYS A 147 6.74 -9.38 -17.45
CA LYS A 147 5.44 -8.77 -17.71
C LYS A 147 5.04 -7.88 -16.54
N GLU A 148 4.17 -6.91 -16.82
CA GLU A 148 3.56 -6.04 -15.80
C GLU A 148 2.79 -6.87 -14.75
N ASP A 149 2.11 -7.91 -15.22
CA ASP A 149 1.34 -8.86 -14.40
C ASP A 149 2.21 -9.66 -13.41
N ASP A 150 3.51 -9.83 -13.70
CA ASP A 150 4.46 -10.45 -12.77
C ASP A 150 4.63 -9.57 -11.51
N LEU A 151 4.85 -8.25 -11.70
CA LEU A 151 4.95 -7.27 -10.61
C LEU A 151 3.62 -7.10 -9.88
N GLN A 152 2.51 -7.00 -10.62
CA GLN A 152 1.19 -6.81 -10.02
C GLN A 152 0.83 -8.00 -9.10
N SER A 153 1.04 -9.23 -9.57
CA SER A 153 0.75 -10.45 -8.81
C SER A 153 1.60 -10.55 -7.55
N ASP A 154 2.87 -10.18 -7.63
CA ASP A 154 3.79 -10.16 -6.49
C ASP A 154 3.40 -9.09 -5.46
N TYR A 155 3.18 -7.86 -5.93
CA TYR A 155 2.76 -6.75 -5.07
C TYR A 155 1.44 -7.05 -4.36
N LYS A 156 0.44 -7.58 -5.08
CA LYS A 156 -0.83 -8.03 -4.50
C LYS A 156 -0.62 -9.02 -3.35
N LYS A 157 0.12 -10.10 -3.59
CA LYS A 157 0.37 -11.15 -2.59
C LYS A 157 1.06 -10.59 -1.35
N PHE A 158 2.04 -9.71 -1.55
CA PHE A 158 2.73 -9.05 -0.45
C PHE A 158 1.76 -8.20 0.37
N MET A 159 0.93 -7.38 -0.28
CA MET A 159 -0.02 -6.51 0.41
C MET A 159 -1.11 -7.29 1.14
N GLU A 160 -1.64 -8.37 0.53
CA GLU A 160 -2.62 -9.27 1.19
C GLU A 160 -2.08 -9.91 2.47
N SER A 161 -0.76 -10.13 2.54
CA SER A 161 -0.12 -10.74 3.71
C SER A 161 0.16 -9.73 4.83
N ASN A 162 0.31 -8.44 4.50
CA ASN A 162 0.78 -7.42 5.46
C ASN A 162 -0.32 -6.41 5.86
N VAL A 163 -1.30 -6.14 5.00
CA VAL A 163 -2.38 -5.18 5.29
C VAL A 163 -3.65 -5.91 5.73
N ALA A 164 -3.53 -6.70 6.81
CA ALA A 164 -4.64 -7.48 7.36
C ALA A 164 -5.83 -6.58 7.74
N GLY A 165 -7.03 -6.97 7.31
CA GLY A 165 -8.29 -6.26 7.64
C GLY A 165 -8.65 -5.10 6.70
N THR A 166 -7.77 -4.69 5.79
CA THR A 166 -8.14 -3.82 4.65
C THR A 166 -8.73 -4.70 3.55
N LYS A 167 -9.84 -4.28 2.96
CA LYS A 167 -10.38 -4.99 1.80
C LYS A 167 -9.48 -4.67 0.61
N ILE A 168 -8.58 -5.59 0.30
CA ILE A 168 -7.77 -5.54 -0.93
C ILE A 168 -8.60 -6.22 -2.01
N GLU A 169 -9.01 -5.45 -3.01
CA GLU A 169 -9.62 -6.01 -4.21
C GLU A 169 -8.66 -5.79 -5.37
N VAL A 170 -8.49 -6.80 -6.22
CA VAL A 170 -7.83 -6.60 -7.50
C VAL A 170 -8.90 -6.47 -8.54
N MET A 171 -9.02 -5.28 -9.09
CA MET A 171 -9.93 -5.00 -10.19
C MET A 171 -9.27 -5.47 -11.48
N ASN A 172 -9.53 -6.72 -11.88
CA ASN A 172 -9.48 -7.07 -13.29
C ASN A 172 -10.73 -6.50 -13.96
N VAL A 173 -10.76 -5.19 -14.19
CA VAL A 173 -11.82 -4.62 -15.03
C VAL A 173 -11.58 -5.15 -16.44
N GLY A 174 -12.55 -5.91 -16.96
CA GLY A 174 -12.51 -6.51 -18.29
C GLY A 174 -12.03 -5.48 -19.32
N GLY A 175 -10.83 -5.70 -19.85
CA GLY A 175 -10.08 -4.73 -20.66
C GLY A 175 -8.56 -4.79 -20.48
N GLY A 176 -8.06 -5.49 -19.45
CA GLY A 176 -6.60 -5.69 -19.24
C GLY A 176 -5.92 -4.60 -18.41
N ARG A 177 -6.62 -4.06 -17.38
CA ARG A 177 -6.05 -3.06 -16.45
C ARG A 177 -5.46 -3.74 -15.22
N ALA A 178 -4.25 -3.34 -14.84
CA ALA A 178 -3.33 -4.02 -13.94
C ALA A 178 -3.21 -3.36 -12.56
N ASP A 179 -4.34 -3.00 -11.93
CA ASP A 179 -4.33 -2.12 -10.76
C ASP A 179 -4.61 -2.86 -9.45
N VAL A 180 -4.03 -2.37 -8.34
CA VAL A 180 -4.32 -2.89 -6.99
C VAL A 180 -5.12 -1.86 -6.19
N TYR A 181 -6.31 -2.26 -5.76
CA TYR A 181 -7.27 -1.40 -5.10
C TYR A 181 -7.32 -1.68 -3.59
N PHE A 182 -7.28 -0.61 -2.81
CA PHE A 182 -7.34 -0.64 -1.36
C PHE A 182 -8.57 0.11 -0.90
N GLN A 183 -9.36 -0.52 -0.03
CA GLN A 183 -10.52 0.11 0.59
C GLN A 183 -10.48 -0.02 2.10
N PHE A 184 -10.69 1.13 2.75
CA PHE A 184 -10.89 1.27 4.17
C PHE A 184 -12.09 2.19 4.38
N SER A 185 -13.14 1.71 5.07
CA SER A 185 -14.40 2.44 5.20
C SER A 185 -14.99 2.79 3.81
N ALA A 186 -15.40 4.04 3.60
CA ALA A 186 -15.86 4.57 2.31
C ALA A 186 -14.72 5.06 1.40
N GLU A 187 -13.48 5.14 1.93
CA GLU A 187 -12.33 5.62 1.19
C GLU A 187 -11.69 4.52 0.36
N ARG A 188 -11.17 4.93 -0.80
CA ARG A 188 -10.40 4.05 -1.68
C ARG A 188 -9.18 4.76 -2.23
N ILE A 189 -8.10 4.01 -2.37
CA ILE A 189 -6.87 4.43 -3.02
C ILE A 189 -6.44 3.30 -3.95
N VAL A 190 -5.96 3.66 -5.14
CA VAL A 190 -5.45 2.72 -6.14
C VAL A 190 -3.96 2.90 -6.31
N VAL A 191 -3.27 1.77 -6.43
CA VAL A 191 -1.89 1.68 -6.90
C VAL A 191 -1.94 1.21 -8.34
N GLU A 192 -1.63 2.12 -9.27
CA GLU A 192 -1.49 1.79 -10.69
C GLU A 192 -0.16 1.06 -10.88
N VAL A 193 -0.18 -0.13 -11.48
CA VAL A 193 1.04 -0.90 -11.76
C VAL A 193 1.39 -0.80 -13.24
N LYS A 194 2.66 -0.49 -13.53
CA LYS A 194 3.20 -0.40 -14.89
C LYS A 194 4.51 -1.13 -15.04
N ARG A 195 4.94 -1.33 -16.29
CA ARG A 195 6.34 -1.58 -16.64
C ARG A 195 6.81 -0.59 -17.69
N ASP A 196 8.10 -0.24 -17.64
CA ASP A 196 8.74 0.54 -18.70
C ASP A 196 10.18 0.07 -18.91
N SER A 197 10.60 -0.01 -20.16
CA SER A 197 11.94 -0.45 -20.56
C SER A 197 12.72 0.58 -21.36
N LYS A 198 12.12 1.75 -21.63
CA LYS A 198 12.70 2.81 -22.46
C LYS A 198 13.29 3.93 -21.60
N ASP A 199 12.46 4.53 -20.75
CA ASP A 199 12.86 5.67 -19.92
C ASP A 199 12.06 5.67 -18.61
N CYS A 200 12.74 5.28 -17.54
CA CYS A 200 12.20 5.25 -16.19
C CYS A 200 12.64 6.46 -15.35
N SER A 201 13.02 7.58 -15.98
CA SER A 201 13.11 8.85 -15.26
C SER A 201 11.74 9.25 -14.73
N PHE A 202 11.69 9.90 -13.56
CA PHE A 202 10.40 10.24 -12.95
C PHE A 202 9.54 11.14 -13.85
N ASP A 203 10.15 12.06 -14.59
CA ASP A 203 9.43 12.98 -15.46
C ASP A 203 8.84 12.24 -16.68
N ALA A 204 9.54 11.22 -17.21
CA ALA A 204 9.00 10.37 -18.26
C ALA A 204 7.83 9.51 -17.75
N LEU A 205 7.97 8.89 -16.58
CA LEU A 205 6.93 8.08 -15.96
C LEU A 205 5.68 8.91 -15.60
N GLU A 206 5.87 10.10 -15.04
CA GLU A 206 4.80 11.06 -14.76
C GLU A 206 4.05 11.40 -16.05
N LYS A 207 4.77 11.77 -17.12
CA LYS A 207 4.16 12.12 -18.40
C LYS A 207 3.41 10.95 -19.04
N ALA A 208 3.95 9.73 -18.93
CA ALA A 208 3.39 8.55 -19.58
C ALA A 208 2.16 7.98 -18.84
N TYR A 209 2.18 7.97 -17.50
CA TYR A 209 1.27 7.14 -16.72
C TYR A 209 0.43 7.91 -15.69
N SER A 210 0.75 9.16 -15.37
CA SER A 210 -0.01 9.91 -14.36
C SER A 210 -1.50 10.02 -14.68
N SER A 211 -1.87 10.18 -15.95
CA SER A 211 -3.28 10.27 -16.37
C SER A 211 -4.10 9.04 -15.97
N GLN A 212 -3.52 7.84 -16.12
CA GLN A 212 -4.17 6.57 -15.77
C GLN A 212 -4.30 6.43 -14.25
N ALA A 213 -3.21 6.68 -13.51
CA ALA A 213 -3.22 6.66 -12.05
C ALA A 213 -4.21 7.68 -11.45
N MET A 214 -4.34 8.85 -12.08
CA MET A 214 -5.27 9.90 -11.64
C MET A 214 -6.73 9.56 -11.93
N ASP A 215 -7.07 8.78 -12.96
CA ASP A 215 -8.49 8.52 -13.29
C ASP A 215 -9.27 7.85 -12.13
N TYR A 216 -8.59 7.08 -11.28
CA TYR A 216 -9.18 6.48 -10.08
C TYR A 216 -9.54 7.49 -8.98
N GLN A 217 -8.92 8.66 -8.99
CA GLN A 217 -9.13 9.72 -8.02
C GLN A 217 -10.35 10.59 -8.34
N ASN A 218 -11.01 10.41 -9.49
CA ASN A 218 -12.15 11.23 -9.91
C ASN A 218 -13.36 11.15 -8.95
N ILE A 219 -13.43 10.09 -8.16
CA ILE A 219 -14.57 9.76 -7.29
C ILE A 219 -14.12 9.39 -5.88
N SER A 220 -12.89 9.77 -5.48
CA SER A 220 -12.27 9.48 -4.19
C SER A 220 -11.20 10.51 -3.84
N ALA A 221 -10.49 10.31 -2.72
CA ALA A 221 -9.35 11.14 -2.35
C ALA A 221 -8.39 11.30 -3.54
N ARG A 222 -7.91 12.53 -3.75
CA ARG A 222 -6.94 12.90 -4.79
C ARG A 222 -5.52 12.46 -4.46
N LEU A 223 -5.40 11.24 -3.94
CA LEU A 223 -4.19 10.57 -3.50
C LEU A 223 -4.05 9.26 -4.28
N GLY A 224 -2.87 8.96 -4.78
CA GLY A 224 -2.62 7.73 -5.52
C GLY A 224 -1.16 7.33 -5.53
N PHE A 225 -0.92 6.16 -6.10
CA PHE A 225 0.41 5.59 -6.25
C PHE A 225 0.61 5.06 -7.68
N LEU A 226 1.83 5.17 -8.18
CA LEU A 226 2.27 4.57 -9.43
C LEU A 226 3.47 3.67 -9.12
N LEU A 227 3.32 2.36 -9.29
CA LEU A 227 4.35 1.37 -9.06
C LEU A 227 4.85 0.84 -10.41
N VAL A 228 6.12 1.09 -10.75
CA VAL A 228 6.67 0.79 -12.08
C VAL A 228 7.77 -0.26 -11.98
N LEU A 229 7.63 -1.36 -12.72
CA LEU A 229 8.73 -2.27 -13.01
C LEU A 229 9.69 -1.57 -13.97
N ASP A 230 10.83 -1.13 -13.45
CA ASP A 230 11.85 -0.41 -14.19
C ASP A 230 12.79 -1.42 -14.87
N GLN A 231 12.59 -1.61 -16.17
CA GLN A 231 13.35 -2.56 -17.00
C GLN A 231 14.42 -1.86 -17.84
N THR A 232 14.77 -0.61 -17.50
CA THR A 232 15.89 0.06 -18.17
C THR A 232 17.19 -0.60 -17.74
N ASP A 233 17.98 -1.03 -18.71
CA ASP A 233 19.22 -1.76 -18.44
C ASP A 233 20.28 -0.81 -17.86
N ARG A 234 20.66 -1.07 -16.61
CA ARG A 234 21.73 -0.34 -15.89
C ARG A 234 22.92 -1.26 -15.60
N ASP A 235 23.30 -2.06 -16.59
CA ASP A 235 24.30 -3.14 -16.43
C ASP A 235 23.94 -4.11 -15.28
N GLY A 236 22.64 -4.23 -14.98
CA GLY A 236 22.13 -5.06 -13.89
C GLY A 236 22.37 -4.55 -12.46
N ALA A 237 22.73 -3.28 -12.28
CA ALA A 237 22.80 -2.63 -10.98
C ALA A 237 21.43 -2.15 -10.51
N ALA A 238 21.13 -2.36 -9.23
CA ALA A 238 20.00 -1.70 -8.57
C ALA A 238 20.43 -0.32 -8.04
N MET A 239 19.49 0.61 -7.95
CA MET A 239 19.72 1.93 -7.36
C MET A 239 19.41 1.92 -5.86
N HIS A 240 19.95 2.89 -5.13
CA HIS A 240 19.58 3.12 -3.73
C HIS A 240 18.09 3.46 -3.61
N ILE A 241 17.43 3.05 -2.51
CA ILE A 241 15.97 3.21 -2.34
C ILE A 241 15.50 4.67 -2.43
N SER A 242 16.33 5.63 -2.02
CA SER A 242 16.05 7.07 -2.15
C SER A 242 15.89 7.54 -3.59
N GLU A 243 16.53 6.86 -4.55
CA GLU A 243 16.48 7.18 -5.98
C GLU A 243 15.29 6.52 -6.69
N LEU A 244 14.52 5.71 -5.96
CA LEU A 244 13.44 4.89 -6.50
C LEU A 244 12.05 5.46 -6.18
N VAL A 245 11.94 6.49 -5.35
CA VAL A 245 10.66 7.05 -4.91
C VAL A 245 10.64 8.57 -5.10
N LYS A 246 9.57 9.09 -5.73
CA LYS A 246 9.32 10.53 -5.86
C LYS A 246 7.84 10.82 -5.64
N SER A 247 7.54 11.80 -4.81
CA SER A 247 6.20 12.37 -4.70
C SER A 247 6.03 13.50 -5.70
N VAL A 248 4.89 13.55 -6.38
CA VAL A 248 4.55 14.60 -7.36
C VAL A 248 3.15 15.14 -7.11
N GLU A 249 2.99 16.44 -7.35
CA GLU A 249 1.73 17.14 -7.27
C GLU A 249 1.34 17.65 -8.67
N LEU A 250 0.12 17.33 -9.10
CA LEU A 250 -0.34 17.51 -10.47
C LEU A 250 -1.68 18.22 -10.47
N ILE A 251 -1.87 19.17 -11.39
CA ILE A 251 -3.19 19.78 -11.65
C ILE A 251 -3.63 19.34 -13.04
N ARG A 252 -4.69 18.53 -13.10
CA ARG A 252 -5.27 18.11 -14.39
C ARG A 252 -5.88 19.33 -15.08
N LYS A 253 -5.75 19.40 -16.42
CA LYS A 253 -6.35 20.48 -17.21
C LYS A 253 -7.85 20.59 -16.93
N GLY A 254 -8.27 21.78 -16.50
CA GLY A 254 -9.68 22.07 -16.15
C GLY A 254 -10.01 21.89 -14.67
N GLU A 255 -9.07 21.43 -13.85
CA GLU A 255 -9.22 21.33 -12.40
C GLU A 255 -8.50 22.49 -11.70
N THR A 256 -9.00 22.90 -10.54
CA THR A 256 -8.38 23.94 -9.68
C THR A 256 -7.66 23.36 -8.48
N GLN A 257 -7.84 22.07 -8.26
CA GLN A 257 -7.44 21.36 -7.07
C GLN A 257 -6.39 20.32 -7.44
N PRO A 258 -5.25 20.28 -6.73
CA PRO A 258 -4.16 19.38 -7.07
C PRO A 258 -4.49 17.92 -6.73
N ARG A 259 -3.76 17.02 -7.38
CA ARG A 259 -3.73 15.59 -7.15
C ARG A 259 -2.32 15.20 -6.75
N PHE A 260 -2.22 14.24 -5.85
CA PHE A 260 -0.96 13.75 -5.32
C PHE A 260 -0.71 12.32 -5.77
N LEU A 261 0.50 12.07 -6.24
CA LEU A 261 0.94 10.77 -6.70
C LEU A 261 2.31 10.46 -6.11
N VAL A 262 2.47 9.28 -5.51
CA VAL A 262 3.80 8.74 -5.20
C VAL A 262 4.19 7.79 -6.33
N ILE A 263 5.30 8.08 -7.00
CA ILE A 263 5.88 7.23 -8.04
C ILE A 263 6.98 6.39 -7.40
N ILE A 264 6.88 5.07 -7.54
CA ILE A 264 7.81 4.08 -7.00
C ILE A 264 8.32 3.22 -8.15
N LYS A 265 9.65 3.10 -8.27
CA LYS A 265 10.32 2.25 -9.25
C LYS A 265 10.80 0.97 -8.56
N VAL A 266 10.46 -0.17 -9.12
CA VAL A 266 10.95 -1.49 -8.72
C VAL A 266 11.99 -1.93 -9.76
N PRO A 267 13.29 -2.00 -9.42
CA PRO A 267 14.31 -2.37 -10.39
C PRO A 267 14.12 -3.79 -10.92
N GLY A 268 13.86 -3.89 -12.22
CA GLY A 268 13.94 -5.12 -13.01
C GLY A 268 15.30 -5.25 -13.69
N GLU A 269 15.45 -6.29 -14.52
CA GLU A 269 16.68 -6.53 -15.31
C GLU A 269 17.98 -6.54 -14.47
N ARG A 270 17.88 -6.90 -13.18
CA ARG A 270 19.02 -7.04 -12.29
C ARG A 270 19.87 -8.24 -12.70
N LEU A 271 21.18 -8.12 -12.54
CA LEU A 271 22.06 -9.28 -12.59
C LEU A 271 22.10 -9.96 -11.23
N ARG A 272 22.26 -11.29 -11.21
CA ARG A 272 22.52 -12.02 -9.96
C ARG A 272 23.91 -11.63 -9.44
N PRO A 273 24.18 -11.73 -8.12
CA PRO A 273 25.49 -11.37 -7.56
C PRO A 273 26.67 -12.10 -8.24
N SER A 274 26.48 -13.37 -8.61
CA SER A 274 27.48 -14.16 -9.32
C SER A 274 27.75 -13.67 -10.76
N GLU A 275 26.75 -13.08 -11.40
CA GLU A 275 26.85 -12.49 -12.74
C GLU A 275 27.48 -11.10 -12.70
N GLN A 276 27.14 -10.29 -11.70
CA GLN A 276 27.79 -9.00 -11.44
C GLN A 276 29.30 -9.18 -11.21
N THR A 277 29.69 -10.19 -10.42
CA THR A 277 31.11 -10.51 -10.17
C THR A 277 31.84 -10.89 -11.47
N LYS A 278 31.20 -11.68 -12.33
CA LYS A 278 31.76 -12.05 -13.64
C LYS A 278 31.88 -10.85 -14.58
N LEU A 279 30.90 -9.95 -14.57
CA LEU A 279 30.92 -8.72 -15.37
C LEU A 279 32.05 -7.79 -14.92
N ALA A 280 32.23 -7.59 -13.62
CA ALA A 280 33.30 -6.78 -13.06
C ALA A 280 34.69 -7.32 -13.46
N LYS A 281 34.91 -8.63 -13.36
CA LYS A 281 36.17 -9.29 -13.79
C LYS A 281 36.44 -9.22 -15.29
N LYS A 282 35.43 -8.98 -16.13
CA LYS A 282 35.60 -8.78 -17.57
C LYS A 282 35.91 -7.32 -17.94
N LYS A 283 35.54 -6.37 -17.07
CA LYS A 283 35.72 -4.93 -17.29
C LYS A 283 37.04 -4.38 -16.70
N GLY A 284 37.61 -5.06 -15.70
CA GLY A 284 38.94 -4.78 -15.13
C GLY A 284 40.02 -5.62 -15.78
#